data_AF-A0A956GT31-F1
#
_entry.id   AF-A0A956GT31-F1
#
_cell.length_a   1.000
_cell.length_b   1.000
_cell.length_c   1.000
_cell.angle_alpha   90.00
_cell.angle_beta   90.00
_cell.angle_gamma   90.00
#
_symmetry.space_group_name_H-M   'P 1'
#
loop_
_entity.id
_entity.type
_entity.pdbx_description
1 polymer ?
#
loop_
_entity_poly.entity_id
_entity_poly.type
_entity_poly.pdbx_seq_one_letter_code
_entity_poly.pdbx_strand_id
1 'polypeptide(L)'
;MLLLLHLVGCASSNTAGDCDPTQQTCTCEPGAAGGCPSGYACDDTGVCVADASDVDAGPDVDAGPDVDAMPLKGFGEACFDRAECESHICLVVGTGGVCSELCNGGDCPDGFGCLGVLDSVEPGQVDNVCVPISDQICSPCTSNTECALIGMDLCIADPDGDNYCSRDCSTVSCPGGYACQTVTIDNADYRQCVPQSGWCDCTAQQQPAPESCTIMTPFATLCTGQRTCLGADGWSSCGPLTPDDDPDATFTDDNCDGIDGDVDRGIFVAVAGTNVGTCGLTPQTACATISYGVIRAAQAGRPHVYVQAGTYNEVIVLVNGVSIYGGYDLGWQRAARTEAGHQVYVNGAKDLGTGGAGEFLALRAQSVFVTPTIADLTLRGPTATETDGAGNGKSSYVAWLSGSSVNFERVTLEAGNGAAGTTGGSGNDAVVVDRQSFMNGGGGGNGNETNTTCNDSSHGNGGALGSNSCSQSPSSRNMNGGPGGAGGEMDSSCTAGFCAGGSCDSQNGDPGSPASFTSGNWGKAGTLGPRDCGSGGGGGAGFVANGAAGSRVTGGA
;
A
#
# COMPACT_ATOMS: atom_id res chain seq x y z
N MET A 1 14.12 34.04 -29.32
CA MET A 1 14.00 34.14 -30.79
C MET A 1 13.41 35.52 -31.08
N LEU A 2 14.33 36.48 -31.24
CA LEU A 2 14.08 37.87 -31.60
C LEU A 2 13.71 37.90 -33.08
N LEU A 3 12.61 38.55 -33.48
CA LEU A 3 12.42 38.91 -34.89
C LEU A 3 12.36 40.43 -34.99
N LEU A 4 13.44 40.94 -35.56
CA LEU A 4 13.71 42.32 -35.88
C LEU A 4 13.37 42.53 -37.37
N LEU A 5 12.78 43.70 -37.65
CA LEU A 5 13.09 44.56 -38.81
C LEU A 5 12.52 44.20 -40.20
N HIS A 6 11.64 45.06 -40.75
CA HIS A 6 11.97 46.02 -41.83
C HIS A 6 10.70 46.70 -42.39
N LEU A 7 10.60 48.01 -42.14
CA LEU A 7 9.92 48.96 -43.02
C LEU A 7 10.68 49.02 -44.35
N VAL A 8 9.95 49.05 -45.47
CA VAL A 8 10.42 49.64 -46.73
C VAL A 8 9.37 50.66 -47.16
N GLY A 9 9.75 51.93 -47.05
CA GLY A 9 8.97 53.07 -47.53
C GLY A 9 9.06 53.23 -49.04
N CYS A 10 7.97 53.71 -49.63
CA CYS A 10 8.01 54.43 -50.89
C CYS A 10 8.25 55.91 -50.57
N ALA A 11 9.44 56.41 -50.93
CA ALA A 11 9.72 57.83 -50.98
C ALA A 11 9.09 58.42 -52.25
N SER A 12 8.17 59.37 -52.08
CA SER A 12 7.91 60.40 -53.07
C SER A 12 8.19 61.75 -52.42
N SER A 13 9.30 62.33 -52.83
CA SER A 13 9.77 63.67 -52.51
C SER A 13 8.74 64.73 -52.89
N ASN A 14 8.37 65.60 -51.95
CA ASN A 14 8.07 66.99 -52.26
C ASN A 14 8.76 67.88 -51.24
N THR A 15 9.50 68.83 -51.78
CA THR A 15 10.25 69.86 -51.07
C THR A 15 9.33 70.68 -50.17
N ALA A 16 9.76 70.86 -48.92
CA ALA A 16 9.13 71.65 -47.89
C ALA A 16 8.69 73.03 -48.43
N GLY A 17 7.39 73.29 -48.42
CA GLY A 17 6.85 74.59 -48.80
C GLY A 17 5.32 74.63 -48.90
N ASP A 18 4.67 73.62 -49.48
CA ASP A 18 3.23 73.66 -49.83
C ASP A 18 2.44 72.44 -49.29
N CYS A 19 2.62 72.07 -48.02
CA CYS A 19 1.79 71.04 -47.40
C CYS A 19 0.67 71.67 -46.55
N ASP A 20 -0.60 71.38 -46.89
CA ASP A 20 -1.78 71.82 -46.14
C ASP A 20 -2.27 70.69 -45.19
N PRO A 21 -2.04 70.79 -43.87
CA PRO A 21 -2.41 69.76 -42.90
C PRO A 21 -3.93 69.60 -42.71
N THR A 22 -4.77 70.46 -43.30
CA THR A 22 -6.23 70.28 -43.30
C THR A 22 -6.73 69.33 -44.39
N GLN A 23 -5.94 69.08 -45.43
CA GLN A 23 -6.32 68.28 -46.60
C GLN A 23 -5.50 66.99 -46.73
N GLN A 24 -4.31 66.91 -46.12
CA GLN A 24 -3.40 65.77 -46.23
C GLN A 24 -2.47 65.65 -45.01
N THR A 25 -1.92 64.47 -44.78
CA THR A 25 -0.96 64.25 -43.69
C THR A 25 0.40 64.84 -44.05
N CYS A 26 0.80 65.90 -43.34
CA CYS A 26 2.09 66.55 -43.51
C CYS A 26 3.13 65.98 -42.53
N THR A 27 4.23 65.45 -43.05
CA THR A 27 5.32 64.94 -42.23
C THR A 27 6.29 66.05 -41.84
N CYS A 28 6.74 66.00 -40.59
CA CYS A 28 7.67 66.94 -39.99
C CYS A 28 8.69 66.19 -39.13
N GLU A 29 9.81 66.84 -38.81
CA GLU A 29 10.85 66.26 -37.97
C GLU A 29 10.59 66.62 -36.49
N PRO A 30 10.35 65.64 -35.59
CA PRO A 30 10.09 65.91 -34.18
C PRO A 30 11.25 66.66 -33.53
N GLY A 31 10.96 67.78 -32.87
CA GLY A 31 11.97 68.61 -32.17
C GLY A 31 12.71 69.63 -33.04
N ALA A 32 12.44 69.73 -34.34
CA ALA A 32 12.97 70.79 -35.20
C ALA A 32 11.96 71.96 -35.32
N ALA A 33 12.35 73.16 -34.87
CA ALA A 33 11.53 74.35 -35.03
C ALA A 33 11.50 74.78 -36.51
N GLY A 34 10.35 74.63 -37.18
CA GLY A 34 10.11 75.17 -38.54
C GLY A 34 9.65 74.19 -39.62
N GLY A 35 9.16 72.99 -39.27
CA GLY A 35 8.68 71.99 -40.24
C GLY A 35 7.18 72.04 -40.59
N CYS A 36 6.36 72.71 -39.77
CA CYS A 36 4.90 72.78 -39.94
C CYS A 36 4.42 74.21 -40.26
N PRO A 37 3.35 74.38 -41.06
CA PRO A 37 2.73 75.68 -41.28
C PRO A 37 2.23 76.33 -39.98
N SER A 38 2.13 77.66 -39.98
CA SER A 38 1.65 78.45 -38.84
C SER A 38 0.31 77.91 -38.28
N GLY A 39 0.24 77.68 -36.97
CA GLY A 39 -0.94 77.14 -36.28
C GLY A 39 -0.95 75.61 -36.11
N TYR A 40 0.12 74.92 -36.54
CA TYR A 40 0.30 73.48 -36.35
C TYR A 40 1.67 73.18 -35.73
N ALA A 41 1.71 72.27 -34.75
CA ALA A 41 2.92 71.77 -34.11
C ALA A 41 3.21 70.33 -34.56
N CYS A 42 4.48 69.96 -34.63
CA CYS A 42 4.88 68.59 -34.95
C CYS A 42 4.71 67.71 -33.70
N ASP A 43 3.91 66.65 -33.78
CA ASP A 43 3.81 65.69 -32.69
C ASP A 43 5.00 64.71 -32.65
N ASP A 44 5.10 63.93 -31.57
CA ASP A 44 6.17 62.96 -31.36
C ASP A 44 6.20 61.83 -32.40
N THR A 45 5.15 61.72 -33.23
CA THR A 45 5.06 60.74 -34.33
C THR A 45 5.52 61.32 -35.68
N GLY A 46 5.90 62.59 -35.72
CA GLY A 46 6.43 63.26 -36.91
C GLY A 46 5.35 63.77 -37.85
N VAL A 47 4.17 64.11 -37.33
CA VAL A 47 3.03 64.65 -38.10
C VAL A 47 2.60 66.02 -37.55
N CYS A 48 2.27 66.94 -38.45
CA CYS A 48 1.76 68.27 -38.06
C CYS A 48 0.31 68.18 -37.56
N VAL A 49 0.08 68.51 -36.29
CA VAL A 49 -1.25 68.56 -35.65
C VAL A 49 -1.57 69.99 -35.18
N ALA A 50 -2.85 70.34 -35.10
CA ALA A 50 -3.27 71.70 -34.76
C ALA A 50 -2.75 72.10 -33.37
N ASP A 51 -2.10 73.26 -33.29
CA ASP A 51 -1.49 73.76 -32.07
C ASP A 51 -2.58 74.23 -31.10
N ALA A 52 -2.90 73.40 -30.11
CA ALA A 52 -3.95 73.67 -29.13
C ALA A 52 -3.48 74.58 -27.98
N SER A 53 -2.34 75.26 -28.11
CA SER A 53 -1.78 76.12 -27.06
C SER A 53 -2.20 77.60 -27.13
N ASP A 54 -3.11 77.99 -28.03
CA ASP A 54 -3.66 79.36 -28.08
C ASP A 54 -5.20 79.38 -28.07
N VAL A 55 -5.77 79.28 -26.88
CA VAL A 55 -7.13 79.76 -26.56
C VAL A 55 -7.02 80.69 -25.37
N ASP A 56 -6.94 81.99 -25.66
CA ASP A 56 -7.85 83.04 -25.14
C ASP A 56 -7.13 84.39 -24.99
N ALA A 57 -7.12 85.14 -26.10
CA ALA A 57 -6.98 86.59 -26.06
C ALA A 57 -8.35 87.22 -26.41
N GLY A 58 -9.18 87.43 -25.38
CA GLY A 58 -10.35 88.32 -25.38
C GLY A 58 -10.10 89.53 -24.47
N PRO A 59 -10.71 90.69 -24.74
CA PRO A 59 -10.09 91.98 -24.45
C PRO A 59 -10.25 92.49 -23.01
N ASP A 60 -9.26 93.31 -22.64
CA ASP A 60 -9.13 94.12 -21.42
C ASP A 60 -10.47 94.65 -20.87
N VAL A 61 -10.77 94.22 -19.65
CA VAL A 61 -11.62 94.94 -18.69
C VAL A 61 -10.84 95.13 -17.40
N ASP A 62 -10.72 96.40 -17.05
CA ASP A 62 -10.04 97.00 -15.90
C ASP A 62 -9.97 96.16 -14.61
N ALA A 63 -8.74 96.08 -14.10
CA ALA A 63 -8.32 96.05 -12.68
C ALA A 63 -9.41 95.82 -11.62
N GLY A 64 -9.44 94.59 -11.08
CA GLY A 64 -10.00 94.23 -9.77
C GLY A 64 -8.98 93.40 -8.98
N PRO A 65 -8.94 93.50 -7.64
CA PRO A 65 -7.75 93.18 -6.84
C PRO A 65 -7.65 91.70 -6.46
N ASP A 66 -6.40 91.29 -6.29
CA ASP A 66 -5.87 90.14 -5.56
C ASP A 66 -6.35 88.74 -5.97
N VAL A 67 -5.39 87.95 -6.44
CA VAL A 67 -5.56 86.53 -6.75
C VAL A 67 -5.97 85.79 -5.48
N ASP A 68 -7.13 85.15 -5.57
CA ASP A 68 -7.68 84.27 -4.57
C ASP A 68 -6.60 83.31 -4.03
N ALA A 69 -6.24 83.49 -2.75
CA ALA A 69 -5.57 82.45 -2.00
C ALA A 69 -6.40 81.17 -2.14
N MET A 70 -5.79 80.08 -2.64
CA MET A 70 -6.43 78.77 -2.57
C MET A 70 -6.87 78.57 -1.11
N PRO A 71 -8.15 78.24 -0.85
CA PRO A 71 -8.59 78.05 0.53
C PRO A 71 -7.68 77.02 1.19
N LEU A 72 -7.11 77.40 2.33
CA LEU A 72 -6.24 76.54 3.11
C LEU A 72 -7.00 75.25 3.45
N LYS A 73 -6.31 74.12 3.33
CA LYS A 73 -6.86 72.80 3.59
C LYS A 73 -7.12 72.61 5.07
N GLY A 74 -8.26 72.01 5.38
CA GLY A 74 -8.68 71.72 6.74
C GLY A 74 -7.94 70.54 7.35
N PHE A 75 -8.13 70.34 8.65
CA PHE A 75 -7.62 69.19 9.38
C PHE A 75 -8.02 67.86 8.70
N GLY A 76 -7.06 66.93 8.54
CA GLY A 76 -7.27 65.62 7.93
C GLY A 76 -7.16 65.58 6.40
N GLU A 77 -7.00 66.72 5.72
CA GLU A 77 -6.86 66.78 4.26
C GLU A 77 -5.42 66.51 3.79
N ALA A 78 -5.26 65.93 2.61
CA ALA A 78 -3.93 65.58 2.07
C ALA A 78 -3.13 66.84 1.69
N CYS A 79 -1.87 66.91 2.11
CA CYS A 79 -0.96 68.02 1.85
C CYS A 79 0.41 67.52 1.35
N PHE A 80 1.09 68.37 0.58
CA PHE A 80 2.50 68.17 0.21
C PHE A 80 3.44 69.16 0.89
N ASP A 81 2.91 70.32 1.29
CA ASP A 81 3.65 71.36 2.01
C ASP A 81 2.79 71.96 3.13
N ARG A 82 3.44 72.43 4.19
CA ARG A 82 2.78 73.09 5.32
C ARG A 82 1.96 74.33 4.93
N ALA A 83 2.34 75.04 3.88
CA ALA A 83 1.62 76.22 3.40
C ALA A 83 0.22 75.90 2.87
N GLU A 84 -0.06 74.62 2.58
CA GLU A 84 -1.37 74.18 2.11
C GLU A 84 -2.39 74.00 3.25
N CYS A 85 -1.93 73.91 4.51
CA CYS A 85 -2.78 73.63 5.68
C CYS A 85 -3.15 74.90 6.44
N GLU A 86 -4.39 75.00 6.92
CA GLU A 86 -4.86 76.14 7.73
C GLU A 86 -4.05 76.30 9.03
N SER A 87 -3.59 75.19 9.58
CA SER A 87 -2.72 75.10 10.75
C SER A 87 -1.23 75.35 10.49
N HIS A 88 -0.83 75.45 9.23
CA HIS A 88 0.57 75.41 8.79
C HIS A 88 1.35 74.16 9.22
N ILE A 89 0.66 73.02 9.40
CA ILE A 89 1.27 71.75 9.78
C ILE A 89 0.87 70.68 8.76
N CYS A 90 1.85 70.21 7.98
CA CYS A 90 1.70 69.07 7.08
C CYS A 90 2.50 67.89 7.61
N LEU A 91 1.80 66.88 8.12
CA LEU A 91 2.41 65.71 8.75
C LEU A 91 2.64 64.64 7.70
N VAL A 92 3.90 64.39 7.36
CA VAL A 92 4.26 63.38 6.35
C VAL A 92 4.14 61.99 6.95
N VAL A 93 3.14 61.23 6.49
CA VAL A 93 2.86 59.86 6.89
C VAL A 93 2.98 58.91 5.69
N GLY A 94 4.04 58.11 5.66
CA GLY A 94 4.32 57.21 4.54
C GLY A 94 4.70 58.00 3.27
N THR A 95 3.91 57.87 2.20
CA THR A 95 4.17 58.51 0.89
C THR A 95 3.35 59.80 0.66
N GLY A 96 2.57 60.25 1.64
CA GLY A 96 1.75 61.46 1.54
C GLY A 96 1.74 62.26 2.85
N GLY A 97 1.34 63.53 2.79
CA GLY A 97 1.15 64.37 3.98
C GLY A 97 -0.33 64.54 4.33
N VAL A 98 -0.61 64.80 5.59
CA VAL A 98 -1.95 65.17 6.08
C VAL A 98 -1.89 66.45 6.91
N CYS A 99 -2.82 67.37 6.67
CA CYS A 99 -2.96 68.57 7.47
C CYS A 99 -3.36 68.21 8.89
N SER A 100 -2.59 68.68 9.86
CA SER A 100 -2.78 68.36 11.28
C SER A 100 -2.79 69.62 12.14
N GLU A 101 -2.99 69.53 13.45
CA GLU A 101 -3.02 70.67 14.37
C GLU A 101 -2.24 70.36 15.66
N LEU A 102 -1.87 71.42 16.40
CA LEU A 102 -1.25 71.29 17.71
C LEU A 102 -2.26 70.76 18.73
N CYS A 103 -1.80 69.85 19.58
CA CYS A 103 -2.62 69.25 20.63
C CYS A 103 -2.05 69.54 22.02
N ASN A 104 -2.93 69.87 22.96
CA ASN A 104 -2.57 70.13 24.36
C ASN A 104 -3.16 69.05 25.27
N GLY A 105 -2.45 67.92 25.41
CA GLY A 105 -2.84 66.89 26.37
C GLY A 105 -4.00 65.98 25.93
N GLY A 106 -4.17 65.78 24.62
CA GLY A 106 -5.05 64.73 24.07
C GLY A 106 -6.29 65.22 23.30
N ASP A 107 -6.44 66.51 23.03
CA ASP A 107 -7.62 67.11 22.36
C ASP A 107 -7.75 66.79 20.85
N CYS A 108 -7.13 65.71 20.36
CA CYS A 108 -7.18 65.37 18.93
C CYS A 108 -8.54 64.78 18.53
N PRO A 109 -9.01 65.05 17.29
CA PRO A 109 -10.20 64.39 16.74
C PRO A 109 -10.09 62.86 16.69
N ASP A 110 -11.24 62.17 16.69
CA ASP A 110 -11.30 60.70 16.61
C ASP A 110 -10.45 60.17 15.43
N GLY A 111 -9.58 59.20 15.72
CA GLY A 111 -8.63 58.66 14.74
C GLY A 111 -7.25 59.34 14.74
N PHE A 112 -7.00 60.30 15.64
CA PHE A 112 -5.70 60.96 15.79
C PHE A 112 -5.20 60.91 17.26
N GLY A 113 -3.92 60.67 17.44
CA GLY A 113 -3.23 60.69 18.74
C GLY A 113 -2.38 61.95 18.89
N CYS A 114 -2.19 62.42 20.13
CA CYS A 114 -1.34 63.58 20.41
C CYS A 114 0.11 63.13 20.65
N LEU A 115 1.00 63.34 19.66
CA LEU A 115 2.40 62.91 19.72
C LEU A 115 3.38 64.06 19.44
N GLY A 116 4.54 64.02 20.10
CA GLY A 116 5.63 64.97 19.88
C GLY A 116 6.38 64.68 18.58
N VAL A 117 6.24 65.54 17.58
CA VAL A 117 6.93 65.44 16.29
C VAL A 117 8.02 66.51 16.21
N LEU A 118 9.22 66.16 15.73
CA LEU A 118 10.30 67.11 15.51
C LEU A 118 10.05 67.88 14.21
N ASP A 119 10.37 69.17 14.18
CA ASP A 119 10.33 70.03 12.98
C ASP A 119 8.91 70.25 12.41
N SER A 120 7.86 69.95 13.16
CA SER A 120 6.47 70.05 12.69
C SER A 120 5.97 71.49 12.54
N VAL A 121 6.43 72.41 13.40
CA VAL A 121 6.12 73.85 13.29
C VAL A 121 7.40 74.64 13.03
N GLU A 122 8.39 74.50 13.92
CA GLU A 122 9.70 75.14 13.81
C GLU A 122 10.85 74.13 13.71
N PRO A 123 11.85 74.37 12.83
CA PRO A 123 13.04 73.53 12.77
C PRO A 123 13.79 73.51 14.13
N GLY A 124 14.03 72.32 14.67
CA GLY A 124 14.73 72.04 15.91
C GLY A 124 13.84 71.91 17.15
N GLN A 125 12.51 72.05 17.01
CA GLN A 125 11.57 71.95 18.12
C GLN A 125 10.71 70.67 18.02
N VAL A 126 10.40 70.08 19.17
CA VAL A 126 9.39 69.01 19.29
C VAL A 126 8.07 69.67 19.66
N ASP A 127 7.08 69.59 18.79
CA ASP A 127 5.72 70.07 19.06
C ASP A 127 4.76 68.88 19.15
N ASN A 128 3.78 68.98 20.07
CA ASN A 128 2.74 67.97 20.18
C ASN A 128 1.68 68.23 19.12
N VAL A 129 1.54 67.29 18.19
CA VAL A 129 0.70 67.42 17.00
C VAL A 129 -0.21 66.19 16.89
N CYS A 130 -1.40 66.36 16.31
CA CYS A 130 -2.35 65.27 16.08
C CYS A 130 -1.89 64.35 14.92
N VAL A 131 -1.37 63.17 15.24
CA VAL A 131 -0.90 62.20 14.23
C VAL A 131 -2.01 61.18 13.97
N PRO A 132 -2.31 60.83 12.70
CA PRO A 132 -3.25 59.76 12.40
C PRO A 132 -2.85 58.48 13.13
N ILE A 133 -3.80 57.87 13.83
CA ILE A 133 -3.59 56.59 14.48
C ILE A 133 -3.50 55.55 13.37
N SER A 134 -2.34 54.91 13.27
CA SER A 134 -2.14 53.74 12.43
C SER A 134 -2.73 52.53 13.15
N ASP A 135 -3.86 52.01 12.67
CA ASP A 135 -4.49 50.78 13.18
C ASP A 135 -3.79 49.52 12.63
N GLN A 136 -2.45 49.47 12.72
CA GLN A 136 -1.66 48.29 12.35
C GLN A 136 -1.65 47.22 13.45
N ILE A 137 -2.46 47.39 14.50
CA ILE A 137 -2.57 46.42 15.60
C ILE A 137 -2.84 45.03 15.00
N CYS A 138 -2.06 44.03 15.42
CA CYS A 138 -2.12 42.65 14.93
C CYS A 138 -1.66 42.42 13.48
N SER A 139 -0.99 43.40 12.87
CA SER A 139 -0.27 43.17 11.62
C SER A 139 1.06 42.46 11.91
N PRO A 140 1.47 41.45 11.12
CA PRO A 140 2.74 40.77 11.32
C PRO A 140 3.91 41.73 11.09
N CYS A 141 4.97 41.59 11.88
CA CYS A 141 6.14 42.46 11.80
C CYS A 141 7.43 41.70 12.09
N THR A 142 8.56 42.24 11.62
CA THR A 142 9.90 41.74 11.99
C THR A 142 10.72 42.74 12.80
N SER A 143 10.30 44.00 12.82
CA SER A 143 10.99 45.10 13.51
C SER A 143 10.01 46.17 13.99
N ASN A 144 10.37 46.89 15.05
CA ASN A 144 9.54 47.98 15.60
C ASN A 144 9.24 49.08 14.56
N THR A 145 10.13 49.30 13.60
CA THR A 145 9.96 50.29 12.53
C THR A 145 8.82 49.97 11.56
N GLU A 146 8.35 48.72 11.53
CA GLU A 146 7.20 48.32 10.70
C GLU A 146 5.85 48.65 11.38
N CYS A 147 5.85 48.81 12.70
CA CYS A 147 4.64 49.01 13.48
C CYS A 147 4.30 50.48 13.70
N ALA A 148 5.31 51.36 13.65
CA ALA A 148 5.13 52.77 13.94
C ALA A 148 5.57 53.65 12.76
N LEU A 149 4.78 54.67 12.45
CA LEU A 149 5.22 55.80 11.65
C LEU A 149 6.20 56.72 12.40
N ILE A 150 6.15 56.74 13.74
CA ILE A 150 6.94 57.66 14.59
C ILE A 150 7.48 57.01 15.89
N GLY A 151 7.65 55.69 15.91
CA GLY A 151 8.55 54.99 16.85
C GLY A 151 8.04 54.62 18.25
N MET A 152 6.73 54.62 18.52
CA MET A 152 6.20 54.18 19.82
C MET A 152 5.42 52.86 19.78
N ASP A 153 4.92 52.47 18.61
CA ASP A 153 4.31 51.16 18.38
C ASP A 153 5.42 50.12 18.23
N LEU A 154 5.26 48.98 18.89
CA LEU A 154 6.30 47.96 18.98
C LEU A 154 5.89 46.70 18.26
N CYS A 155 6.90 46.00 17.75
CA CYS A 155 6.76 44.65 17.24
C CYS A 155 6.98 43.70 18.41
N ILE A 156 5.91 43.11 18.92
CA ILE A 156 5.95 42.25 20.11
C ILE A 156 5.59 40.81 19.74
N ALA A 157 6.18 39.85 20.45
CA ALA A 157 5.89 38.44 20.25
C ALA A 157 4.64 38.03 21.03
N ASP A 158 3.81 37.20 20.41
CA ASP A 158 2.76 36.45 21.09
C ASP A 158 3.35 35.25 21.88
N PRO A 159 2.53 34.48 22.60
CA PRO A 159 2.99 33.30 23.34
C PRO A 159 3.59 32.18 22.48
N ASP A 160 3.25 32.10 21.18
CA ASP A 160 3.80 31.11 20.24
C ASP A 160 5.13 31.60 19.62
N GLY A 161 5.46 32.87 19.80
CA GLY A 161 6.67 33.52 19.31
C GLY A 161 6.49 34.26 17.99
N ASP A 162 5.27 34.36 17.48
CA ASP A 162 4.94 35.13 16.29
C ASP A 162 4.86 36.62 16.64
N ASN A 163 5.47 37.44 15.80
CA ASN A 163 5.58 38.87 16.05
C ASN A 163 4.42 39.63 15.40
N TYR A 164 3.82 40.53 16.17
CA TYR A 164 2.75 41.40 15.72
C TYR A 164 2.93 42.83 16.22
N CYS A 165 2.37 43.77 15.48
CA CYS A 165 2.39 45.17 15.85
C CYS A 165 1.40 45.45 16.98
N SER A 166 1.89 46.06 18.06
CA SER A 166 1.10 46.61 19.14
C SER A 166 1.18 48.13 19.15
N ARG A 167 0.08 48.77 19.52
CA ARG A 167 0.00 50.23 19.61
C ARG A 167 0.40 50.73 20.99
N ASP A 168 1.12 51.83 21.07
CA ASP A 168 1.37 52.51 22.35
C ASP A 168 0.05 53.01 22.97
N CYS A 169 -0.14 52.69 24.24
CA CYS A 169 -1.34 53.03 24.99
C CYS A 169 -1.07 53.99 26.16
N SER A 170 0.06 54.70 26.13
CA SER A 170 0.40 55.69 27.16
C SER A 170 -0.48 56.94 27.07
N THR A 171 -0.86 57.34 25.85
CA THR A 171 -1.68 58.54 25.58
C THR A 171 -3.00 58.24 24.89
N VAL A 172 -3.15 57.05 24.28
CA VAL A 172 -4.35 56.63 23.55
C VAL A 172 -4.93 55.36 24.16
N SER A 173 -6.25 55.30 24.34
CA SER A 173 -6.91 54.10 24.86
C SER A 173 -6.84 52.93 23.87
N CYS A 174 -6.72 51.70 24.37
CA CYS A 174 -6.78 50.52 23.52
C CYS A 174 -8.19 50.27 22.97
N PRO A 175 -8.31 49.73 21.75
CA PRO A 175 -9.61 49.35 21.20
C PRO A 175 -10.22 48.18 21.98
N GLY A 176 -11.52 47.97 21.83
CA GLY A 176 -12.22 46.86 22.49
C GLY A 176 -11.59 45.51 22.13
N GLY A 177 -11.35 44.66 23.13
CA GLY A 177 -10.64 43.37 22.98
C GLY A 177 -9.13 43.44 23.27
N TYR A 178 -8.59 44.62 23.56
CA TYR A 178 -7.18 44.83 23.90
C TYR A 178 -7.05 45.47 25.28
N ALA A 179 -6.02 45.05 26.03
CA ALA A 179 -5.66 45.61 27.33
C ALA A 179 -4.34 46.39 27.22
N CYS A 180 -4.28 47.57 27.84
CA CYS A 180 -3.05 48.35 27.94
C CYS A 180 -2.13 47.72 28.98
N GLN A 181 -1.15 46.94 28.53
CA GLN A 181 -0.21 46.20 29.36
C GLN A 181 1.20 46.80 29.28
N THR A 182 2.01 46.54 30.30
CA THR A 182 3.43 46.89 30.28
C THR A 182 4.22 45.73 29.68
N VAL A 183 4.94 45.98 28.59
CA VAL A 183 5.80 45.02 27.89
C VAL A 183 7.25 45.48 28.03
N THR A 184 8.14 44.59 28.46
CA THR A 184 9.56 44.89 28.65
C THR A 184 10.36 44.37 27.46
N ILE A 185 11.05 45.26 26.74
CA ILE A 185 11.94 44.94 25.61
C ILE A 185 13.29 45.59 25.89
N ASP A 186 14.39 44.84 25.76
CA ASP A 186 15.76 45.34 25.99
C ASP A 186 15.97 46.09 27.33
N ASN A 187 15.35 45.60 28.41
CA ASN A 187 15.33 46.23 29.75
C ASN A 187 14.65 47.61 29.81
N ALA A 188 13.81 47.96 28.84
CA ALA A 188 12.95 49.14 28.88
C ALA A 188 11.47 48.73 28.88
N ASP A 189 10.67 49.43 29.67
CA ASP A 189 9.24 49.19 29.82
C ASP A 189 8.42 50.10 28.91
N TYR A 190 7.53 49.51 28.13
CA TYR A 190 6.64 50.19 27.19
C TYR A 190 5.19 49.83 27.48
N ARG A 191 4.26 50.76 27.21
CA ARG A 191 2.82 50.55 27.42
C ARG A 191 2.18 50.21 26.09
N GLN A 192 1.79 48.96 25.89
CA GLN A 192 1.31 48.47 24.59
C GLN A 192 -0.09 47.86 24.69
N CYS A 193 -0.89 48.04 23.65
CA CYS A 193 -2.18 47.37 23.49
C CYS A 193 -1.94 45.90 23.10
N VAL A 194 -2.13 45.02 24.08
CA VAL A 194 -2.00 43.56 23.92
C VAL A 194 -3.41 42.96 23.82
N PRO A 195 -3.69 42.02 22.89
CA PRO A 195 -4.96 41.30 22.85
C PRO A 195 -5.28 40.71 24.22
N GLN A 196 -6.52 40.82 24.69
CA GLN A 196 -6.92 40.25 25.98
C GLN A 196 -6.72 38.73 26.05
N SER A 197 -6.87 38.07 24.90
CA SER A 197 -6.57 36.66 24.70
C SER A 197 -5.08 36.34 24.79
N GLY A 198 -4.21 37.29 24.45
CA GLY A 198 -2.78 37.08 24.23
C GLY A 198 -2.40 36.83 22.77
N TRP A 199 -3.37 36.62 21.88
CA TRP A 199 -3.14 36.31 20.46
C TRP A 199 -3.94 37.23 19.53
N CYS A 200 -3.35 37.51 18.38
CA CYS A 200 -3.94 38.38 17.36
C CYS A 200 -4.90 37.66 16.41
N ASP A 201 -4.67 36.36 16.21
CA ASP A 201 -5.48 35.48 15.36
C ASP A 201 -6.63 34.79 16.12
N CYS A 202 -6.63 34.90 17.46
CA CYS A 202 -7.69 34.44 18.34
C CYS A 202 -8.07 35.54 19.34
N THR A 203 -9.16 36.24 19.07
CA THR A 203 -9.66 37.37 19.88
C THR A 203 -11.09 37.13 20.37
N ALA A 204 -11.54 37.94 21.34
CA ALA A 204 -12.90 37.89 21.89
C ALA A 204 -14.04 38.04 20.85
N GLN A 205 -13.73 38.55 19.65
CA GLN A 205 -14.69 38.75 18.56
C GLN A 205 -14.78 37.54 17.62
N GLN A 206 -13.80 36.62 17.65
CA GLN A 206 -13.82 35.41 16.84
C GLN A 206 -14.63 34.31 17.53
N GLN A 207 -15.37 33.57 16.71
CA GLN A 207 -16.04 32.34 17.15
C GLN A 207 -15.01 31.21 17.27
N PRO A 208 -15.32 30.13 18.01
CA PRO A 208 -14.45 28.97 18.12
C PRO A 208 -14.11 28.41 16.74
N ALA A 209 -12.88 28.65 16.32
CA ALA A 209 -12.31 28.12 15.09
C ALA A 209 -11.20 27.14 15.47
N PRO A 210 -11.19 25.92 14.91
CA PRO A 210 -10.12 24.97 15.11
C PRO A 210 -8.91 25.34 14.24
N GLU A 211 -7.72 25.18 14.81
CA GLU A 211 -6.45 25.29 14.10
C GLU A 211 -5.58 24.08 14.39
N SER A 212 -4.85 23.61 13.37
CA SER A 212 -3.84 22.56 13.50
C SER A 212 -2.64 23.03 14.31
N CYS A 213 -2.16 22.18 15.20
CA CYS A 213 -0.95 22.40 15.99
C CYS A 213 -0.13 21.11 16.07
N THR A 214 1.08 21.17 16.62
CA THR A 214 1.96 20.00 16.74
C THR A 214 2.14 19.60 18.20
N ILE A 215 2.00 18.32 18.49
CA ILE A 215 2.19 17.72 19.81
C ILE A 215 3.47 16.88 19.79
N MET A 216 4.37 17.11 20.76
CA MET A 216 5.48 16.21 21.03
C MET A 216 4.99 15.07 21.92
N THR A 217 5.05 13.85 21.43
CA THR A 217 4.55 12.66 22.13
C THR A 217 5.58 12.15 23.15
N PRO A 218 5.17 11.28 24.10
CA PRO A 218 6.09 10.59 25.03
C PRO A 218 7.17 9.76 24.35
N PHE A 219 6.99 9.38 23.08
CA PHE A 219 7.95 8.62 22.28
C PHE A 219 8.92 9.53 21.48
N ALA A 220 8.90 10.84 21.75
CA ALA A 220 9.66 11.86 21.04
C ALA A 220 9.35 11.92 19.53
N THR A 221 8.09 11.67 19.17
CA THR A 221 7.55 11.87 17.83
C THR A 221 6.64 13.10 17.79
N LEU A 222 6.33 13.57 16.58
CA LEU A 222 5.45 14.71 16.37
C LEU A 222 4.11 14.20 15.84
N CYS A 223 3.03 14.60 16.50
CA CYS A 223 1.66 14.31 16.12
C CYS A 223 0.92 15.60 15.74
N THR A 224 -0.05 15.49 14.83
CA THR A 224 -0.91 16.63 14.46
C THR A 224 -2.08 16.71 15.43
N GLY A 225 -2.09 17.75 16.26
CA GLY A 225 -3.20 18.08 17.14
C GLY A 225 -4.05 19.22 16.62
N GLN A 226 -5.04 19.60 17.43
CA GLN A 226 -5.88 20.76 17.19
C GLN A 226 -6.04 21.58 18.48
N ARG A 227 -6.04 22.90 18.30
CA ARG A 227 -6.41 23.87 19.34
C ARG A 227 -7.63 24.65 18.87
N THR A 228 -8.41 25.17 19.82
CA THR A 228 -9.64 25.93 19.53
C THR A 228 -9.53 27.31 20.14
N CYS A 229 -9.91 28.33 19.38
CA CYS A 229 -9.98 29.69 19.90
C CYS A 229 -11.16 29.82 20.88
N LEU A 230 -10.89 30.18 22.13
CA LEU A 230 -11.89 30.37 23.19
C LEU A 230 -12.28 31.85 23.36
N GLY A 231 -12.08 32.66 22.33
CA GLY A 231 -12.39 34.08 22.34
C GLY A 231 -11.44 34.86 23.25
N ALA A 232 -11.98 35.47 24.31
CA ALA A 232 -11.20 36.28 25.25
C ALA A 232 -10.20 35.44 26.08
N ASP A 233 -10.43 34.13 26.19
CA ASP A 233 -9.54 33.20 26.90
C ASP A 233 -8.38 32.70 26.01
N GLY A 234 -8.33 33.12 24.73
CA GLY A 234 -7.28 32.76 23.79
C GLY A 234 -7.32 31.31 23.30
N TRP A 235 -6.18 30.80 22.83
CA TRP A 235 -6.09 29.44 22.32
C TRP A 235 -6.14 28.41 23.46
N SER A 236 -6.93 27.35 23.27
CA SER A 236 -6.80 26.16 24.13
C SER A 236 -5.42 25.54 23.99
N SER A 237 -5.03 24.70 24.97
CA SER A 237 -3.88 23.82 24.78
C SER A 237 -4.07 22.97 23.51
N CYS A 238 -2.97 22.69 22.80
CA CYS A 238 -2.98 21.73 21.70
C CYS A 238 -3.40 20.35 22.22
N GLY A 239 -4.51 19.81 21.70
CA GLY A 239 -5.04 18.49 22.06
C GLY A 239 -5.08 17.56 20.85
N PRO A 240 -5.18 16.24 21.05
CA PRO A 240 -5.33 15.29 19.96
C PRO A 240 -6.66 15.45 19.23
N LEU A 241 -6.74 14.93 18.00
CA LEU A 241 -7.95 15.01 17.17
C LEU A 241 -9.06 14.12 17.71
N THR A 242 -8.71 12.96 18.24
CA THR A 242 -9.61 12.01 18.88
C THR A 242 -8.99 11.50 20.19
N PRO A 243 -9.80 11.03 21.15
CA PRO A 243 -9.28 10.39 22.36
C PRO A 243 -8.89 8.92 22.14
N ASP A 244 -9.40 8.29 21.08
CA ASP A 244 -9.21 6.89 20.75
C ASP A 244 -8.45 6.77 19.44
N ASP A 245 -7.51 5.84 19.40
CA ASP A 245 -6.78 5.43 18.20
C ASP A 245 -6.71 3.90 18.13
N ASP A 246 -7.17 3.33 17.01
CA ASP A 246 -7.11 1.90 16.71
C ASP A 246 -6.21 1.71 15.49
N PRO A 247 -5.20 0.80 15.52
CA PRO A 247 -4.22 0.76 14.45
C PRO A 247 -4.82 0.50 13.08
N ASP A 248 -4.51 1.37 12.11
CA ASP A 248 -5.14 1.35 10.79
C ASP A 248 -4.13 1.31 9.61
N ALA A 249 -4.56 1.66 8.40
CA ALA A 249 -3.71 1.62 7.20
C ALA A 249 -3.02 2.96 6.88
N THR A 250 -3.37 4.03 7.59
CA THR A 250 -2.76 5.36 7.47
C THR A 250 -1.52 5.50 8.33
N PHE A 251 -1.40 4.68 9.38
CA PHE A 251 -0.30 4.69 10.33
C PHE A 251 -0.18 6.00 11.12
N THR A 252 -1.30 6.68 11.31
CA THR A 252 -1.37 7.96 12.01
C THR A 252 -1.62 7.70 13.49
N ASP A 253 -0.88 8.41 14.34
CA ASP A 253 -1.16 8.51 15.78
C ASP A 253 -2.24 9.59 15.97
N ASP A 254 -3.51 9.19 16.09
CA ASP A 254 -4.64 10.13 16.13
C ASP A 254 -4.91 10.70 17.54
N ASN A 255 -4.52 9.94 18.56
CA ASN A 255 -4.66 10.33 19.98
C ASN A 255 -3.39 10.97 20.57
N CYS A 256 -2.33 11.10 19.76
CA CYS A 256 -1.03 11.68 20.08
C CYS A 256 -0.34 11.06 21.30
N ASP A 257 -0.54 9.75 21.54
CA ASP A 257 0.10 9.04 22.65
C ASP A 257 1.49 8.49 22.31
N GLY A 258 1.88 8.60 21.04
CA GLY A 258 3.19 8.32 20.49
C GLY A 258 3.29 7.06 19.64
N ILE A 259 2.21 6.30 19.45
CA ILE A 259 2.14 5.18 18.52
C ILE A 259 0.86 5.28 17.66
N ASP A 260 0.81 4.56 16.54
CA ASP A 260 -0.45 4.31 15.82
C ASP A 260 -1.20 3.18 16.54
N GLY A 261 -2.29 3.55 17.22
CA GLY A 261 -3.02 2.80 18.23
C GLY A 261 -2.92 3.39 19.64
N ASP A 262 -3.69 2.88 20.59
CA ASP A 262 -3.71 3.39 21.96
C ASP A 262 -2.81 2.57 22.94
N VAL A 263 -1.81 3.22 23.55
CA VAL A 263 -0.85 2.66 24.52
C VAL A 263 -1.53 2.01 25.73
N ASP A 264 -2.66 2.56 26.18
CA ASP A 264 -3.45 2.07 27.31
C ASP A 264 -4.47 0.99 26.93
N ARG A 265 -4.73 0.78 25.64
CA ARG A 265 -5.61 -0.27 25.12
C ARG A 265 -4.85 -1.47 24.53
N GLY A 266 -3.52 -1.45 24.51
CA GLY A 266 -2.71 -2.53 23.94
C GLY A 266 -1.78 -3.28 24.88
N ILE A 267 -1.32 -4.45 24.44
CA ILE A 267 -0.22 -5.20 25.04
C ILE A 267 0.96 -5.24 24.08
N PHE A 268 2.12 -4.79 24.55
CA PHE A 268 3.36 -4.74 23.77
C PHE A 268 4.05 -6.11 23.74
N VAL A 269 4.43 -6.56 22.55
CA VAL A 269 5.17 -7.81 22.29
C VAL A 269 6.42 -7.52 21.47
N ALA A 270 7.56 -8.00 21.94
CA ALA A 270 8.86 -7.84 21.29
C ALA A 270 9.70 -9.11 21.45
N VAL A 271 10.52 -9.45 20.46
CA VAL A 271 11.42 -10.63 20.52
C VAL A 271 12.37 -10.56 21.72
N ALA A 272 12.82 -9.35 22.09
CA ALA A 272 13.68 -9.12 23.25
C ALA A 272 12.91 -9.04 24.59
N GLY A 273 11.59 -9.22 24.57
CA GLY A 273 10.72 -9.15 25.74
C GLY A 273 10.87 -10.33 26.70
N THR A 274 10.03 -10.39 27.73
CA THR A 274 9.99 -11.50 28.69
C THR A 274 8.56 -11.86 29.07
N ASN A 275 8.21 -13.15 29.03
CA ASN A 275 6.87 -13.63 29.39
C ASN A 275 6.70 -13.73 30.91
N VAL A 276 6.19 -12.66 31.53
CA VAL A 276 5.83 -12.61 32.96
C VAL A 276 4.43 -12.01 33.14
N GLY A 277 3.83 -12.17 34.32
CA GLY A 277 2.46 -11.70 34.59
C GLY A 277 2.24 -10.18 34.52
N THR A 278 3.31 -9.39 34.36
CA THR A 278 3.25 -7.92 34.21
C THR A 278 3.80 -7.41 32.88
N CYS A 279 4.32 -8.29 32.01
CA CYS A 279 4.84 -7.87 30.70
C CYS A 279 3.79 -7.19 29.82
N GLY A 280 4.26 -6.37 28.89
CA GLY A 280 3.49 -5.78 27.81
C GLY A 280 2.51 -4.68 28.23
N LEU A 281 2.46 -4.28 29.51
CA LEU A 281 1.70 -3.10 29.93
C LEU A 281 2.39 -1.78 29.52
N THR A 282 3.69 -1.84 29.27
CA THR A 282 4.47 -0.73 28.72
C THR A 282 5.40 -1.24 27.62
N PRO A 283 5.84 -0.37 26.70
CA PRO A 283 6.77 -0.75 25.64
C PRO A 283 8.09 -1.34 26.16
N GLN A 284 8.59 -0.83 27.29
CA GLN A 284 9.85 -1.26 27.90
C GLN A 284 9.75 -2.63 28.59
N THR A 285 8.54 -3.10 28.88
CA THR A 285 8.29 -4.37 29.57
C THR A 285 7.63 -5.40 28.65
N ALA A 286 7.78 -5.27 27.33
CA ALA A 286 7.12 -6.12 26.33
C ALA A 286 7.19 -7.63 26.62
N CYS A 287 6.12 -8.35 26.28
CA CYS A 287 6.10 -9.81 26.33
C CYS A 287 6.98 -10.39 25.22
N ALA A 288 7.56 -11.58 25.45
CA ALA A 288 8.47 -12.22 24.49
C ALA A 288 7.75 -12.89 23.31
N THR A 289 6.51 -13.37 23.53
CA THR A 289 5.76 -14.12 22.52
C THR A 289 4.36 -13.55 22.34
N ILE A 290 3.85 -13.64 21.11
CA ILE A 290 2.56 -13.09 20.69
C ILE A 290 1.44 -13.84 21.39
N SER A 291 1.47 -15.18 21.44
CA SER A 291 0.42 -15.95 22.11
C SER A 291 0.34 -15.66 23.61
N TYR A 292 1.45 -15.32 24.25
CA TYR A 292 1.43 -14.89 25.67
C TYR A 292 0.85 -13.48 25.78
N GLY A 293 1.23 -12.56 24.88
CA GLY A 293 0.65 -11.22 24.78
C GLY A 293 -0.87 -11.25 24.60
N VAL A 294 -1.39 -12.13 23.75
CA VAL A 294 -2.84 -12.33 23.52
C VAL A 294 -3.56 -12.76 24.81
N ILE A 295 -3.01 -13.70 25.56
CA ILE A 295 -3.57 -14.11 26.86
C ILE A 295 -3.54 -12.95 27.85
N ARG A 296 -2.43 -12.20 27.89
CA ARG A 296 -2.28 -11.03 28.77
C ARG A 296 -3.26 -9.92 28.42
N ALA A 297 -3.53 -9.68 27.14
CA ALA A 297 -4.48 -8.69 26.67
C ALA A 297 -5.89 -9.02 27.18
N ALA A 298 -6.32 -10.27 27.02
CA ALA A 298 -7.59 -10.74 27.56
C ALA A 298 -7.67 -10.63 29.09
N GLN A 299 -6.59 -10.95 29.82
CA GLN A 299 -6.54 -10.84 31.28
C GLN A 299 -6.55 -9.38 31.78
N ALA A 300 -5.94 -8.48 31.03
CA ALA A 300 -5.88 -7.05 31.34
C ALA A 300 -7.11 -6.27 30.84
N GLY A 301 -8.01 -6.91 30.07
CA GLY A 301 -9.15 -6.25 29.45
C GLY A 301 -8.75 -5.30 28.32
N ARG A 302 -7.62 -5.56 27.66
CA ARG A 302 -7.08 -4.77 26.55
C ARG A 302 -7.41 -5.44 25.21
N PRO A 303 -8.01 -4.72 24.24
CA PRO A 303 -8.43 -5.31 22.97
C PRO A 303 -7.28 -5.56 22.00
N HIS A 304 -6.10 -4.96 22.20
CA HIS A 304 -5.04 -4.95 21.18
C HIS A 304 -3.74 -5.61 21.65
N VAL A 305 -3.01 -6.19 20.71
CA VAL A 305 -1.62 -6.66 20.86
C VAL A 305 -0.77 -6.00 19.79
N TYR A 306 0.22 -5.22 20.21
CA TYR A 306 1.16 -4.51 19.34
C TYR A 306 2.46 -5.31 19.24
N VAL A 307 2.82 -5.70 18.02
CA VAL A 307 3.92 -6.62 17.76
C VAL A 307 5.06 -5.88 17.05
N GLN A 308 6.18 -5.77 17.76
CA GLN A 308 7.41 -5.23 17.23
C GLN A 308 8.03 -6.16 16.17
N ALA A 309 8.69 -5.57 15.18
CA ALA A 309 9.39 -6.25 14.11
C ALA A 309 10.38 -7.29 14.65
N GLY A 310 10.43 -8.42 13.95
CA GLY A 310 11.21 -9.57 14.39
C GLY A 310 10.65 -10.89 13.90
N THR A 311 11.31 -11.97 14.32
CA THR A 311 10.89 -13.35 14.02
C THR A 311 10.46 -14.05 15.30
N TYR A 312 9.20 -14.45 15.35
CA TYR A 312 8.59 -15.17 16.45
C TYR A 312 8.42 -16.64 16.05
N ASN A 313 8.99 -17.56 16.84
CA ASN A 313 8.90 -18.99 16.59
C ASN A 313 7.90 -19.60 17.57
N GLU A 314 6.63 -19.62 17.18
CA GLU A 314 5.52 -20.05 18.04
C GLU A 314 4.28 -20.44 17.23
N VAL A 315 3.29 -21.01 17.92
CA VAL A 315 1.92 -21.12 17.42
C VAL A 315 1.09 -20.05 18.11
N ILE A 316 0.53 -19.11 17.35
CA ILE A 316 -0.37 -18.09 17.88
C ILE A 316 -1.72 -18.73 18.18
N VAL A 317 -2.16 -18.64 19.43
CA VAL A 317 -3.51 -19.08 19.85
C VAL A 317 -4.36 -17.85 20.12
N LEU A 318 -5.40 -17.66 19.31
CA LEU A 318 -6.32 -16.53 19.44
C LEU A 318 -7.34 -16.73 20.57
N VAL A 319 -7.79 -15.60 21.13
CA VAL A 319 -8.88 -15.51 22.09
C VAL A 319 -9.92 -14.50 21.60
N ASN A 320 -11.09 -14.49 22.23
CA ASN A 320 -12.20 -13.61 21.82
C ASN A 320 -11.83 -12.12 21.94
N GLY A 321 -12.00 -11.38 20.84
CA GLY A 321 -11.95 -9.92 20.83
C GLY A 321 -10.56 -9.30 21.04
N VAL A 322 -9.48 -10.08 20.88
CA VAL A 322 -8.10 -9.56 20.94
C VAL A 322 -7.51 -9.51 19.55
N SER A 323 -7.33 -8.30 19.02
CA SER A 323 -6.72 -8.02 17.73
C SER A 323 -5.19 -7.96 17.85
N ILE A 324 -4.49 -8.30 16.77
CA ILE A 324 -3.03 -8.35 16.70
C ILE A 324 -2.56 -7.47 15.54
N TYR A 325 -1.71 -6.50 15.84
CA TYR A 325 -1.18 -5.54 14.89
C TYR A 325 0.34 -5.63 14.87
N GLY A 326 0.90 -5.97 13.71
CA GLY A 326 2.33 -5.87 13.43
C GLY A 326 2.69 -4.53 12.80
N GLY A 327 3.94 -4.39 12.39
CA GLY A 327 4.42 -3.17 11.74
C GLY A 327 5.12 -2.18 12.65
N TYR A 328 5.29 -2.47 13.95
CA TYR A 328 6.00 -1.58 14.88
C TYR A 328 7.51 -1.81 14.80
N ASP A 329 8.31 -0.75 14.70
CA ASP A 329 9.78 -0.83 14.74
C ASP A 329 10.33 -0.85 16.18
N LEU A 330 11.66 -0.66 16.32
CA LEU A 330 12.31 -0.59 17.63
C LEU A 330 11.88 0.63 18.48
N GLY A 331 11.42 1.70 17.84
CA GLY A 331 10.87 2.91 18.45
C GLY A 331 9.35 2.87 18.64
N TRP A 332 8.71 1.72 18.37
CA TRP A 332 7.25 1.55 18.38
C TRP A 332 6.51 2.45 17.39
N GLN A 333 7.19 2.86 16.32
CA GLN A 333 6.56 3.56 15.21
C GLN A 333 6.05 2.54 14.20
N ARG A 334 4.82 2.73 13.74
CA ARG A 334 4.18 1.82 12.79
C ARG A 334 4.40 2.30 11.37
N ALA A 335 4.63 1.35 10.47
CA ALA A 335 4.67 1.61 9.04
C ALA A 335 4.25 0.34 8.29
N ALA A 336 4.22 0.43 6.96
CA ALA A 336 3.87 -0.69 6.12
C ALA A 336 4.81 -1.89 6.38
N ARG A 337 4.25 -3.09 6.53
CA ARG A 337 5.01 -4.34 6.76
C ARG A 337 6.06 -4.69 5.69
N THR A 338 6.01 -4.03 4.54
CA THR A 338 6.99 -4.15 3.45
C THR A 338 8.25 -3.33 3.70
N GLU A 339 8.20 -2.35 4.60
CA GLU A 339 9.32 -1.50 4.96
C GLU A 339 10.31 -2.24 5.87
N ALA A 340 11.59 -2.02 5.62
CA ALA A 340 12.65 -2.60 6.43
C ALA A 340 12.57 -2.05 7.85
N GLY A 341 12.64 -2.93 8.85
CA GLY A 341 12.50 -2.55 10.26
C GLY A 341 11.08 -2.67 10.83
N HIS A 342 10.06 -2.91 9.98
CA HIS A 342 8.66 -3.07 10.39
C HIS A 342 8.12 -4.51 10.17
N GLN A 343 8.99 -5.43 9.72
CA GLN A 343 8.60 -6.77 9.32
C GLN A 343 8.41 -7.70 10.53
N VAL A 344 7.21 -8.25 10.67
CA VAL A 344 6.89 -9.30 11.66
C VAL A 344 6.73 -10.65 10.94
N TYR A 345 7.59 -11.60 11.27
CA TYR A 345 7.53 -12.98 10.80
C TYR A 345 7.13 -13.92 11.93
N VAL A 346 6.11 -14.74 11.70
CA VAL A 346 5.71 -15.80 12.63
C VAL A 346 6.01 -17.14 11.97
N ASN A 347 7.05 -17.81 12.45
CA ASN A 347 7.38 -19.16 12.04
C ASN A 347 6.58 -20.11 12.91
N GLY A 348 5.57 -20.75 12.31
CA GLY A 348 4.74 -21.72 12.99
C GLY A 348 5.53 -22.94 13.46
N ALA A 349 4.89 -23.75 14.30
CA ALA A 349 5.45 -24.98 14.82
C ALA A 349 4.38 -26.08 14.89
N LYS A 350 4.74 -27.23 15.44
CA LYS A 350 3.75 -28.24 15.81
C LYS A 350 2.93 -27.73 16.99
N ASP A 351 1.62 -27.68 16.85
CA ASP A 351 0.70 -27.23 17.88
C ASP A 351 0.50 -28.31 18.95
N LEU A 352 1.37 -28.26 19.95
CA LEU A 352 1.35 -29.11 21.15
C LEU A 352 0.63 -28.42 22.32
N GLY A 353 0.09 -27.22 22.12
CA GLY A 353 -0.61 -26.47 23.15
C GLY A 353 -1.95 -27.11 23.53
N THR A 354 -2.53 -26.67 24.65
CA THR A 354 -3.87 -27.11 25.06
C THR A 354 -4.88 -26.84 23.93
N GLY A 355 -5.67 -27.87 23.58
CA GLY A 355 -6.63 -27.83 22.47
C GLY A 355 -6.01 -28.06 21.08
N GLY A 356 -4.69 -28.22 20.98
CA GLY A 356 -4.00 -28.56 19.74
C GLY A 356 -4.13 -30.05 19.39
N ALA A 357 -4.27 -30.35 18.10
CA ALA A 357 -4.33 -31.72 17.59
C ALA A 357 -2.94 -32.32 17.26
N GLY A 358 -1.85 -31.57 17.52
CA GLY A 358 -0.50 -31.97 17.14
C GLY A 358 -0.22 -31.86 15.64
N GLU A 359 -0.95 -30.99 14.94
CA GLU A 359 -0.72 -30.60 13.55
C GLU A 359 0.30 -29.46 13.46
N PHE A 360 0.81 -29.19 12.26
CA PHE A 360 1.83 -28.17 11.99
C PHE A 360 1.15 -26.88 11.52
N LEU A 361 1.22 -25.80 12.30
CA LEU A 361 0.56 -24.53 11.98
C LEU A 361 1.23 -23.29 12.61
N ALA A 362 0.90 -22.10 12.09
CA ALA A 362 1.36 -20.82 12.66
C ALA A 362 0.29 -20.14 13.54
N LEU A 363 -0.99 -20.32 13.20
CA LEU A 363 -2.09 -19.69 13.92
C LEU A 363 -3.28 -20.63 14.12
N ARG A 364 -3.83 -20.65 15.34
CA ARG A 364 -5.06 -21.35 15.71
C ARG A 364 -6.10 -20.40 16.28
N ALA A 365 -7.33 -20.53 15.78
CA ALA A 365 -8.53 -19.96 16.38
C ALA A 365 -9.57 -21.05 16.57
N GLN A 366 -10.08 -21.19 17.79
CA GLN A 366 -11.11 -22.18 18.12
C GLN A 366 -12.19 -21.52 18.95
N SER A 367 -13.43 -21.57 18.47
CA SER A 367 -14.59 -20.95 19.13
C SER A 367 -14.40 -19.45 19.42
N VAL A 368 -13.80 -18.71 18.48
CA VAL A 368 -13.64 -17.25 18.56
C VAL A 368 -14.82 -16.58 17.84
N PHE A 369 -15.75 -16.03 18.62
CA PHE A 369 -17.02 -15.45 18.15
C PHE A 369 -17.07 -13.92 18.24
N VAL A 370 -16.13 -13.27 18.96
CA VAL A 370 -15.85 -11.85 18.78
C VAL A 370 -14.67 -11.74 17.82
N THR A 371 -14.94 -11.35 16.57
CA THR A 371 -13.97 -11.35 15.47
C THR A 371 -12.77 -10.44 15.77
N PRO A 372 -11.55 -10.97 15.93
CA PRO A 372 -10.35 -10.16 16.01
C PRO A 372 -9.84 -9.80 14.62
N THR A 373 -9.09 -8.72 14.54
CA THR A 373 -8.30 -8.35 13.36
C THR A 373 -6.86 -8.76 13.56
N ILE A 374 -6.27 -9.36 12.53
CA ILE A 374 -4.83 -9.62 12.44
C ILE A 374 -4.30 -8.83 11.27
N ALA A 375 -3.41 -7.89 11.55
CA ALA A 375 -2.94 -6.95 10.57
C ALA A 375 -1.43 -6.82 10.54
N ASP A 376 -0.86 -6.75 9.33
CA ASP A 376 0.56 -6.40 9.09
C ASP A 376 1.59 -7.44 9.58
N LEU A 377 1.25 -8.73 9.48
CA LEU A 377 2.13 -9.86 9.78
C LEU A 377 2.42 -10.72 8.54
N THR A 378 3.50 -11.51 8.60
CA THR A 378 3.74 -12.65 7.72
C THR A 378 3.69 -13.94 8.54
N LEU A 379 2.67 -14.76 8.30
CA LEU A 379 2.49 -16.05 8.97
C LEU A 379 3.03 -17.17 8.08
N ARG A 380 3.94 -17.97 8.62
CA ARG A 380 4.63 -19.04 7.89
C ARG A 380 4.27 -20.40 8.49
N GLY A 381 3.53 -21.20 7.72
CA GLY A 381 3.26 -22.59 8.05
C GLY A 381 4.55 -23.41 8.01
N PRO A 382 4.86 -24.21 9.04
CA PRO A 382 6.07 -25.02 9.04
C PRO A 382 5.91 -26.27 8.17
N THR A 383 6.99 -26.78 7.59
CA THR A 383 6.97 -28.08 6.90
C THR A 383 6.70 -29.20 7.90
N ALA A 384 5.62 -29.96 7.68
CA ALA A 384 5.31 -31.14 8.46
C ALA A 384 6.28 -32.28 8.12
N THR A 385 6.73 -33.01 9.14
CA THR A 385 7.76 -34.06 9.02
C THR A 385 7.33 -35.41 9.59
N GLU A 386 6.10 -35.50 10.10
CA GLU A 386 5.60 -36.67 10.84
C GLU A 386 4.43 -37.34 10.13
N THR A 387 4.17 -38.60 10.47
CA THR A 387 2.93 -39.30 10.09
C THR A 387 2.00 -39.44 11.29
N ASP A 388 0.70 -39.67 11.03
CA ASP A 388 -0.26 -40.12 12.03
C ASP A 388 -0.07 -41.61 12.37
N GLY A 389 -0.90 -42.12 13.29
CA GLY A 389 -0.86 -43.53 13.72
C GLY A 389 -1.32 -44.54 12.66
N ALA A 390 -1.98 -44.08 11.59
CA ALA A 390 -2.36 -44.90 10.44
C ALA A 390 -1.30 -44.85 9.33
N GLY A 391 -0.24 -44.06 9.52
CA GLY A 391 0.83 -43.88 8.55
C GLY A 391 0.49 -42.88 7.44
N ASN A 392 -0.52 -42.03 7.59
CA ASN A 392 -0.74 -40.89 6.70
C ASN A 392 0.19 -39.75 7.08
N GLY A 393 0.68 -38.98 6.11
CA GLY A 393 1.47 -37.78 6.40
C GLY A 393 0.63 -36.72 7.11
N LYS A 394 1.20 -36.08 8.14
CA LYS A 394 0.55 -34.94 8.82
C LYS A 394 0.45 -33.73 7.92
N SER A 395 -0.58 -32.93 8.16
CA SER A 395 -0.83 -31.72 7.39
C SER A 395 0.00 -30.54 7.90
N SER A 396 0.29 -29.61 7.00
CA SER A 396 0.81 -28.28 7.31
C SER A 396 -0.22 -27.23 6.93
N TYR A 397 -0.54 -26.34 7.87
CA TYR A 397 -1.44 -25.22 7.68
C TYR A 397 -0.72 -23.92 8.03
N VAL A 398 -1.18 -22.78 7.50
CA VAL A 398 -0.75 -21.49 8.04
C VAL A 398 -1.66 -21.10 9.20
N ALA A 399 -2.97 -21.06 8.94
CA ALA A 399 -4.01 -20.76 9.92
C ALA A 399 -5.05 -21.88 9.94
N TRP A 400 -5.43 -22.31 11.14
CA TRP A 400 -6.54 -23.25 11.37
C TRP A 400 -7.62 -22.56 12.19
N LEU A 401 -8.80 -22.40 11.60
CA LEU A 401 -9.95 -21.73 12.19
C LEU A 401 -11.10 -22.73 12.33
N SER A 402 -11.58 -22.94 13.54
CA SER A 402 -12.70 -23.85 13.82
C SER A 402 -13.79 -23.13 14.61
N GLY A 403 -15.00 -23.06 14.04
CA GLY A 403 -16.12 -22.33 14.65
C GLY A 403 -15.78 -20.88 15.00
N SER A 404 -14.95 -20.23 14.18
CA SER A 404 -14.34 -18.93 14.47
C SER A 404 -14.41 -17.99 13.27
N SER A 405 -14.47 -16.67 13.54
CA SER A 405 -14.34 -15.61 12.54
C SER A 405 -13.10 -14.77 12.85
N VAL A 406 -12.26 -14.48 11.85
CA VAL A 406 -11.02 -13.68 11.98
C VAL A 406 -10.88 -12.80 10.75
N ASN A 407 -10.59 -11.51 10.95
CA ASN A 407 -10.26 -10.59 9.87
C ASN A 407 -8.75 -10.58 9.65
N PHE A 408 -8.31 -10.80 8.40
CA PHE A 408 -6.92 -10.66 8.01
C PHE A 408 -6.76 -9.41 7.13
N GLU A 409 -5.92 -8.48 7.57
CA GLU A 409 -5.67 -7.23 6.85
C GLU A 409 -4.18 -7.09 6.56
N ARG A 410 -3.80 -6.98 5.29
CA ARG A 410 -2.37 -6.84 4.94
C ARG A 410 -1.52 -7.96 5.57
N VAL A 411 -1.98 -9.21 5.48
CA VAL A 411 -1.25 -10.39 5.99
C VAL A 411 -0.74 -11.23 4.82
N THR A 412 0.47 -11.77 4.93
CA THR A 412 0.97 -12.82 4.02
C THR A 412 0.84 -14.16 4.72
N LEU A 413 0.25 -15.14 4.03
CA LEU A 413 0.20 -16.53 4.47
C LEU A 413 1.13 -17.36 3.58
N GLU A 414 2.24 -17.83 4.14
CA GLU A 414 3.21 -18.67 3.43
C GLU A 414 3.04 -20.13 3.89
N ALA A 415 2.53 -20.99 3.01
CA ALA A 415 2.28 -22.38 3.34
C ALA A 415 3.58 -23.22 3.41
N GLY A 416 3.62 -24.14 4.37
CA GLY A 416 4.63 -25.20 4.42
C GLY A 416 4.17 -26.46 3.69
N ASN A 417 5.08 -27.42 3.53
CA ASN A 417 4.74 -28.71 2.91
C ASN A 417 4.10 -29.67 3.93
N GLY A 418 3.11 -30.44 3.51
CA GLY A 418 2.65 -31.61 4.25
C GLY A 418 3.72 -32.70 4.33
N ALA A 419 3.63 -33.58 5.33
CA ALA A 419 4.55 -34.70 5.44
C ALA A 419 4.17 -35.79 4.42
N ALA A 420 5.16 -36.58 3.98
CA ALA A 420 4.88 -37.78 3.21
C ALA A 420 4.20 -38.85 4.09
N GLY A 421 3.31 -39.65 3.50
CA GLY A 421 2.81 -40.86 4.14
C GLY A 421 3.86 -41.96 4.24
N THR A 422 3.58 -42.97 5.05
CA THR A 422 4.40 -44.18 5.14
C THR A 422 4.42 -44.91 3.80
N THR A 423 5.55 -45.55 3.50
CA THR A 423 5.66 -46.34 2.28
C THR A 423 4.74 -47.55 2.34
N GLY A 424 3.92 -47.75 1.30
CA GLY A 424 3.07 -48.93 1.18
C GLY A 424 3.85 -50.25 1.24
N GLY A 425 3.17 -51.35 1.58
CA GLY A 425 3.77 -52.69 1.59
C GLY A 425 4.24 -53.17 0.22
N SER A 426 5.00 -54.26 0.18
CA SER A 426 5.34 -54.92 -1.09
C SER A 426 4.09 -55.58 -1.66
N GLY A 427 4.00 -55.69 -2.99
CA GLY A 427 3.07 -56.63 -3.60
C GLY A 427 3.41 -58.06 -3.18
N ASN A 428 2.41 -58.94 -3.12
CA ASN A 428 2.62 -60.36 -2.84
C ASN A 428 3.29 -61.05 -4.03
N ASP A 429 4.23 -61.95 -3.74
CA ASP A 429 4.86 -62.80 -4.74
C ASP A 429 3.87 -63.82 -5.34
N ALA A 430 4.19 -64.33 -6.53
CA ALA A 430 3.45 -65.44 -7.14
C ALA A 430 3.66 -66.72 -6.32
N VAL A 431 2.57 -67.42 -6.00
CA VAL A 431 2.56 -68.60 -5.11
C VAL A 431 3.31 -69.81 -5.69
N VAL A 432 3.42 -69.92 -7.02
CA VAL A 432 4.15 -70.99 -7.70
C VAL A 432 5.07 -70.38 -8.75
N VAL A 433 6.38 -70.49 -8.54
CA VAL A 433 7.42 -69.96 -9.44
C VAL A 433 8.15 -71.06 -10.22
N ASP A 434 7.98 -72.33 -9.84
CA ASP A 434 8.64 -73.48 -10.45
C ASP A 434 7.70 -74.30 -11.35
N ARG A 435 8.27 -74.90 -12.42
CA ARG A 435 7.55 -75.84 -13.29
C ARG A 435 7.08 -77.05 -12.48
N GLN A 436 5.78 -77.33 -12.52
CA GLN A 436 5.19 -78.52 -11.91
C GLN A 436 4.88 -79.60 -12.95
N SER A 437 4.95 -80.87 -12.57
CA SER A 437 4.72 -82.00 -13.48
C SER A 437 3.30 -82.06 -14.04
N PHE A 438 2.31 -81.60 -13.28
CA PHE A 438 0.90 -81.55 -13.66
C PHE A 438 0.57 -80.47 -14.72
N MET A 439 1.50 -79.52 -14.96
CA MET A 439 1.33 -78.47 -15.97
C MET A 439 1.56 -78.94 -17.40
N ASN A 440 2.10 -80.16 -17.60
CA ASN A 440 2.30 -80.74 -18.92
C ASN A 440 1.03 -81.47 -19.38
N GLY A 441 0.68 -81.37 -20.67
CA GLY A 441 -0.29 -82.29 -21.28
C GLY A 441 0.23 -83.73 -21.26
N GLY A 442 -0.67 -84.69 -21.07
CA GLY A 442 -0.35 -86.11 -21.19
C GLY A 442 -0.03 -86.50 -22.63
N GLY A 443 0.83 -87.50 -22.81
CA GLY A 443 1.05 -88.12 -24.12
C GLY A 443 -0.22 -88.81 -24.62
N GLY A 444 -0.44 -88.80 -25.94
CA GLY A 444 -1.46 -89.62 -26.57
C GLY A 444 -1.20 -91.11 -26.37
N GLY A 445 -2.24 -91.93 -26.40
CA GLY A 445 -2.12 -93.38 -26.43
C GLY A 445 -1.51 -93.86 -27.76
N ASN A 446 -0.95 -95.08 -27.74
CA ASN A 446 -0.53 -95.77 -28.95
C ASN A 446 -1.72 -95.98 -29.90
N GLY A 447 -1.45 -96.14 -31.20
CA GLY A 447 -2.48 -96.62 -32.15
C GLY A 447 -3.08 -97.94 -31.68
N ASN A 448 -4.33 -98.22 -32.05
CA ASN A 448 -5.01 -99.42 -31.58
C ASN A 448 -4.52 -100.65 -32.35
N GLU A 449 -3.99 -101.66 -31.65
CA GLU A 449 -3.54 -102.93 -32.22
C GLU A 449 -4.53 -104.05 -31.89
N THR A 450 -5.33 -104.47 -32.88
CA THR A 450 -6.23 -105.63 -32.80
C THR A 450 -5.78 -106.74 -33.77
N ASN A 451 -6.20 -107.99 -33.58
CA ASN A 451 -5.76 -109.11 -34.45
C ASN A 451 -6.50 -109.20 -35.81
N THR A 452 -7.32 -108.20 -36.12
CA THR A 452 -8.14 -108.13 -37.34
C THR A 452 -7.37 -107.45 -38.45
N THR A 453 -7.45 -107.96 -39.68
CA THR A 453 -6.58 -107.57 -40.80
C THR A 453 -6.76 -106.11 -41.26
N CYS A 454 -7.85 -105.42 -40.92
CA CYS A 454 -8.08 -103.99 -41.23
C CYS A 454 -9.08 -103.38 -40.22
N ASN A 455 -8.86 -102.13 -39.77
CA ASN A 455 -9.80 -101.39 -38.91
C ASN A 455 -9.54 -99.87 -38.96
N ASP A 456 -10.51 -99.13 -39.50
CA ASP A 456 -10.52 -97.67 -39.71
C ASP A 456 -11.45 -96.92 -38.75
N SER A 457 -11.83 -97.56 -37.64
CA SER A 457 -12.79 -96.99 -36.68
C SER A 457 -12.25 -96.94 -35.26
N SER A 458 -11.10 -97.55 -35.00
CA SER A 458 -10.51 -97.63 -33.67
C SER A 458 -9.14 -96.96 -33.63
N HIS A 459 -9.01 -95.96 -32.77
CA HIS A 459 -7.79 -95.19 -32.54
C HIS A 459 -7.42 -95.20 -31.06
N GLY A 460 -6.16 -94.89 -30.77
CA GLY A 460 -5.70 -94.69 -29.38
C GLY A 460 -6.32 -93.43 -28.75
N ASN A 461 -6.64 -93.49 -27.46
CA ASN A 461 -7.17 -92.33 -26.73
C ASN A 461 -6.21 -91.12 -26.81
N GLY A 462 -6.78 -89.92 -26.90
CA GLY A 462 -6.02 -88.68 -26.76
C GLY A 462 -5.43 -88.49 -25.35
N GLY A 463 -4.36 -87.71 -25.25
CA GLY A 463 -3.70 -87.40 -23.99
C GLY A 463 -4.50 -86.39 -23.15
N ALA A 464 -4.47 -86.53 -21.81
CA ALA A 464 -5.15 -85.59 -20.92
C ALA A 464 -4.58 -84.15 -21.03
N LEU A 465 -5.43 -83.15 -20.81
CA LEU A 465 -5.00 -81.75 -20.71
C LEU A 465 -4.12 -81.53 -19.48
N GLY A 466 -3.03 -80.78 -19.65
CA GLY A 466 -2.22 -80.30 -18.52
C GLY A 466 -2.99 -79.26 -17.73
N SER A 467 -3.04 -79.37 -16.41
CA SER A 467 -3.76 -78.43 -15.57
C SER A 467 -2.81 -77.37 -15.01
N ASN A 468 -3.23 -76.10 -15.06
CA ASN A 468 -2.56 -75.04 -14.32
C ASN A 468 -3.62 -74.21 -13.61
N SER A 469 -4.00 -74.69 -12.42
CA SER A 469 -4.94 -73.99 -11.56
C SER A 469 -4.16 -73.29 -10.44
N CYS A 470 -3.95 -71.98 -10.58
CA CYS A 470 -3.66 -71.14 -9.42
C CYS A 470 -5.00 -70.64 -8.86
N SER A 471 -5.56 -71.33 -7.87
CA SER A 471 -6.83 -70.93 -7.22
C SER A 471 -6.77 -69.53 -6.57
N GLN A 472 -5.55 -69.01 -6.35
CA GLN A 472 -5.28 -67.69 -5.80
C GLN A 472 -4.69 -66.71 -6.82
N SER A 473 -4.58 -67.10 -8.10
CA SER A 473 -4.11 -66.16 -9.13
C SER A 473 -5.23 -65.17 -9.45
N PRO A 474 -4.95 -63.85 -9.49
CA PRO A 474 -5.92 -62.84 -9.92
C PRO A 474 -6.21 -62.90 -11.43
N SER A 475 -5.52 -63.76 -12.18
CA SER A 475 -5.75 -63.94 -13.61
C SER A 475 -7.04 -64.72 -13.88
N SER A 476 -7.93 -64.14 -14.68
CA SER A 476 -9.12 -64.82 -15.22
C SER A 476 -8.84 -65.68 -16.46
N ARG A 477 -7.57 -65.80 -16.87
CA ARG A 477 -7.18 -66.56 -18.07
C ARG A 477 -7.11 -68.05 -17.75
N ASN A 478 -7.61 -68.88 -18.66
CA ASN A 478 -7.40 -70.33 -18.61
C ASN A 478 -5.93 -70.62 -18.94
N MET A 479 -5.20 -71.17 -17.96
CA MET A 479 -3.78 -71.45 -18.04
C MET A 479 -3.48 -72.93 -18.33
N ASN A 480 -4.51 -73.74 -18.60
CA ASN A 480 -4.35 -75.15 -18.90
C ASN A 480 -3.62 -75.37 -20.24
N GLY A 481 -2.81 -76.42 -20.29
CA GLY A 481 -2.18 -76.89 -21.51
C GLY A 481 -3.19 -77.54 -22.46
N GLY A 482 -2.84 -77.61 -23.74
CA GLY A 482 -3.62 -78.35 -24.73
C GLY A 482 -3.55 -79.87 -24.51
N PRO A 483 -4.59 -80.63 -24.87
CA PRO A 483 -4.58 -82.10 -24.81
C PRO A 483 -3.61 -82.70 -25.85
N GLY A 484 -3.08 -83.88 -25.53
CA GLY A 484 -2.29 -84.68 -26.45
C GLY A 484 -3.14 -85.26 -27.59
N GLY A 485 -2.53 -85.48 -28.75
CA GLY A 485 -3.19 -86.08 -29.92
C GLY A 485 -3.65 -87.51 -29.69
N ALA A 486 -4.61 -87.99 -30.49
CA ALA A 486 -5.06 -89.37 -30.48
C ALA A 486 -4.04 -90.28 -31.22
N GLY A 487 -4.03 -91.56 -30.86
CA GLY A 487 -3.23 -92.56 -31.60
C GLY A 487 -3.76 -92.79 -33.00
N GLY A 488 -2.95 -93.40 -33.88
CA GLY A 488 -3.37 -93.76 -35.25
C GLY A 488 -4.38 -94.90 -35.33
N GLU A 489 -5.00 -95.04 -36.49
CA GLU A 489 -5.84 -96.17 -36.86
C GLU A 489 -5.01 -97.22 -37.64
N MET A 490 -5.49 -98.47 -37.63
CA MET A 490 -4.87 -99.56 -38.38
C MET A 490 -5.15 -99.42 -39.89
N ASP A 491 -4.55 -100.28 -40.72
CA ASP A 491 -4.72 -100.33 -42.18
C ASP A 491 -6.20 -100.17 -42.60
N SER A 492 -6.46 -99.17 -43.44
CA SER A 492 -7.82 -98.74 -43.80
C SER A 492 -8.37 -99.34 -45.10
N SER A 493 -7.60 -100.15 -45.84
CA SER A 493 -8.09 -100.83 -47.05
C SER A 493 -7.44 -102.18 -47.31
N CYS A 494 -8.18 -103.27 -47.12
CA CYS A 494 -7.77 -104.60 -47.57
C CYS A 494 -8.87 -105.28 -48.40
N THR A 495 -8.47 -105.95 -49.48
CA THR A 495 -9.35 -106.80 -50.27
C THR A 495 -8.99 -108.25 -50.00
N ALA A 496 -9.92 -109.03 -49.47
CA ALA A 496 -9.76 -110.47 -49.20
C ALA A 496 -8.55 -110.86 -48.31
N GLY A 497 -8.24 -110.05 -47.29
CA GLY A 497 -7.21 -110.37 -46.29
C GLY A 497 -5.76 -110.19 -46.77
N PHE A 498 -5.56 -109.59 -47.94
CA PHE A 498 -4.24 -109.25 -48.47
C PHE A 498 -4.20 -107.82 -49.01
N CYS A 499 -3.05 -107.15 -48.86
CA CYS A 499 -2.76 -105.81 -49.38
C CYS A 499 -2.70 -105.81 -50.91
N ALA A 500 -3.85 -105.82 -51.59
CA ALA A 500 -3.92 -105.78 -53.04
C ALA A 500 -3.90 -104.33 -53.53
N GLY A 501 -2.77 -103.87 -54.10
CA GLY A 501 -2.70 -102.59 -54.81
C GLY A 501 -1.92 -101.46 -54.13
N GLY A 502 -1.09 -101.75 -53.13
CA GLY A 502 0.03 -100.89 -52.75
C GLY A 502 -0.24 -99.75 -51.76
N SER A 503 -1.35 -99.74 -51.03
CA SER A 503 -1.54 -98.84 -49.88
C SER A 503 -2.13 -99.62 -48.72
N CYS A 504 -1.25 -100.19 -47.90
CA CYS A 504 -1.53 -100.67 -46.55
C CYS A 504 -0.77 -99.75 -45.60
N ASP A 505 -1.20 -98.50 -45.61
CA ASP A 505 -0.55 -97.46 -44.83
C ASP A 505 -1.39 -97.25 -43.57
N SER A 506 -0.81 -97.54 -42.41
CA SER A 506 -1.41 -97.13 -41.15
C SER A 506 -1.74 -95.64 -41.20
N GLN A 507 -2.90 -95.25 -40.67
CA GLN A 507 -3.27 -93.84 -40.67
C GLN A 507 -2.59 -93.15 -39.50
N ASN A 508 -2.00 -91.99 -39.79
CA ASN A 508 -1.41 -91.14 -38.77
C ASN A 508 -2.46 -90.81 -37.71
N GLY A 509 -2.08 -90.88 -36.42
CA GLY A 509 -2.92 -90.37 -35.34
C GLY A 509 -3.11 -88.86 -35.45
N ASP A 510 -4.22 -88.36 -34.89
CA ASP A 510 -4.56 -86.95 -34.91
C ASP A 510 -3.59 -86.10 -34.10
N PRO A 511 -3.31 -84.85 -34.52
CA PRO A 511 -2.43 -83.98 -33.77
C PRO A 511 -3.14 -83.56 -32.47
N GLY A 512 -2.35 -83.21 -31.46
CA GLY A 512 -2.91 -82.57 -30.27
C GLY A 512 -3.58 -81.24 -30.60
N SER A 513 -4.24 -80.63 -29.62
CA SER A 513 -4.70 -79.25 -29.76
C SER A 513 -3.76 -78.31 -29.00
N PRO A 514 -3.50 -77.08 -29.50
CA PRO A 514 -2.72 -76.09 -28.75
C PRO A 514 -3.45 -75.69 -27.47
N ALA A 515 -2.71 -75.15 -26.50
CA ALA A 515 -3.31 -74.50 -25.34
C ALA A 515 -4.18 -73.30 -25.77
N SER A 516 -5.16 -72.92 -24.93
CA SER A 516 -6.02 -71.73 -25.18
C SER A 516 -5.22 -70.43 -25.32
N PHE A 517 -3.98 -70.42 -24.81
CA PHE A 517 -3.03 -69.35 -25.00
C PHE A 517 -1.66 -69.94 -25.39
N THR A 518 -1.09 -69.47 -26.49
CA THR A 518 0.24 -69.87 -26.96
C THR A 518 1.14 -68.64 -27.06
N SER A 519 2.42 -68.81 -26.75
CA SER A 519 3.43 -67.75 -26.86
C SER A 519 4.72 -68.33 -27.44
N GLY A 520 5.16 -67.79 -28.58
CA GLY A 520 6.32 -68.32 -29.30
C GLY A 520 6.13 -69.78 -29.70
N ASN A 521 7.07 -70.65 -29.31
CA ASN A 521 7.03 -72.10 -29.58
C ASN A 521 6.41 -72.93 -28.45
N TRP A 522 5.86 -72.30 -27.43
CA TRP A 522 5.33 -72.98 -26.25
C TRP A 522 3.81 -73.17 -26.29
N GLY A 523 3.33 -74.26 -25.69
CA GLY A 523 1.90 -74.61 -25.69
C GLY A 523 1.37 -75.07 -27.06
N LYS A 524 2.26 -75.35 -28.02
CA LYS A 524 1.89 -75.88 -29.33
C LYS A 524 1.63 -77.39 -29.26
N ALA A 525 0.62 -77.83 -30.00
CA ALA A 525 0.32 -79.24 -30.17
C ALA A 525 1.52 -80.05 -30.70
N GLY A 526 1.57 -81.32 -30.33
CA GLY A 526 2.45 -82.29 -30.99
C GLY A 526 2.01 -82.57 -32.42
N THR A 527 2.97 -82.96 -33.25
CA THR A 527 2.73 -83.34 -34.65
C THR A 527 2.17 -84.75 -34.75
N LEU A 528 1.51 -85.04 -35.86
CA LEU A 528 1.03 -86.37 -36.25
C LEU A 528 2.13 -87.44 -36.09
N GLY A 529 1.74 -88.67 -35.74
CA GLY A 529 2.61 -89.84 -35.84
C GLY A 529 2.91 -90.19 -37.31
N PRO A 530 4.10 -90.74 -37.65
CA PRO A 530 4.40 -91.21 -39.00
C PRO A 530 3.60 -92.49 -39.37
N ARG A 531 3.47 -92.75 -40.68
CA ARG A 531 2.80 -93.95 -41.24
C ARG A 531 3.58 -95.24 -41.03
N ASP A 532 4.87 -95.14 -40.70
CA ASP A 532 5.75 -96.24 -40.34
C ASP A 532 5.89 -96.30 -38.83
N CYS A 533 5.79 -97.50 -38.21
CA CYS A 533 5.81 -97.72 -36.76
C CYS A 533 6.82 -96.82 -36.03
N GLY A 534 6.34 -95.71 -35.48
CA GLY A 534 7.16 -94.67 -34.89
C GLY A 534 6.33 -93.70 -34.07
N SER A 535 6.94 -93.08 -33.06
CA SER A 535 6.27 -92.10 -32.22
C SER A 535 6.15 -90.76 -32.93
N GLY A 536 5.01 -90.08 -32.75
CA GLY A 536 4.85 -88.69 -33.16
C GLY A 536 5.76 -87.75 -32.37
N GLY A 537 6.09 -86.60 -32.97
CA GLY A 537 6.83 -85.55 -32.29
C GLY A 537 6.04 -84.96 -31.11
N GLY A 538 6.68 -84.89 -29.94
CA GLY A 538 6.08 -84.27 -28.76
C GLY A 538 5.75 -82.79 -28.97
N GLY A 539 4.67 -82.32 -28.33
CA GLY A 539 4.30 -80.90 -28.34
C GLY A 539 5.33 -80.02 -27.63
N GLY A 540 5.30 -78.72 -27.92
CA GLY A 540 6.11 -77.75 -27.20
C GLY A 540 5.69 -77.70 -25.73
N ALA A 541 6.66 -77.69 -24.81
CA ALA A 541 6.34 -77.69 -23.37
C ALA A 541 5.45 -76.50 -22.98
N GLY A 542 4.79 -76.59 -21.83
CA GLY A 542 4.13 -75.45 -21.22
C GLY A 542 5.14 -74.34 -20.92
N PHE A 543 4.73 -73.08 -21.10
CA PHE A 543 5.51 -71.92 -20.70
C PHE A 543 4.97 -71.35 -19.39
N VAL A 544 5.85 -71.21 -18.41
CA VAL A 544 5.57 -70.41 -17.22
C VAL A 544 6.12 -69.01 -17.50
N ALA A 545 5.25 -68.06 -17.80
CA ALA A 545 5.58 -66.64 -17.86
C ALA A 545 5.13 -65.98 -16.57
N ASN A 546 6.08 -65.63 -15.71
CA ASN A 546 5.80 -64.74 -14.60
C ASN A 546 6.03 -63.30 -15.06
N GLY A 547 5.11 -62.40 -14.71
CA GLY A 547 5.39 -60.97 -14.79
C GLY A 547 6.53 -60.60 -13.83
N ALA A 548 7.30 -59.57 -14.15
CA ALA A 548 8.21 -58.99 -13.17
C ALA A 548 7.44 -58.58 -11.91
N ALA A 549 8.07 -58.69 -10.73
CA ALA A 549 7.52 -58.12 -9.51
C ALA A 549 7.16 -56.65 -9.78
N GLY A 550 5.96 -56.23 -9.38
CA GLY A 550 5.54 -54.84 -9.54
C GLY A 550 6.55 -53.92 -8.86
N SER A 551 7.21 -53.04 -9.62
CA SER A 551 8.13 -52.07 -9.02
C SER A 551 7.32 -51.04 -8.25
N ARG A 552 7.74 -50.75 -7.03
CA ARG A 552 7.17 -49.65 -6.24
C ARG A 552 7.45 -48.33 -6.94
N VAL A 553 6.40 -47.53 -7.12
CA VAL A 553 6.53 -46.12 -7.47
C VAL A 553 6.27 -45.31 -6.20
N THR A 554 7.25 -44.53 -5.78
CA THR A 554 7.07 -43.44 -4.83
C THR A 554 6.29 -42.34 -5.53
N GLY A 555 5.03 -42.16 -5.17
CA GLY A 555 4.19 -41.08 -5.68
C GLY A 555 3.25 -40.60 -4.58
N GLY A 556 3.58 -39.44 -4.02
CA GLY A 556 2.74 -38.69 -3.09
C GLY A 556 3.43 -37.36 -2.81
N ALA A 557 3.12 -36.36 -3.64
CA ALA A 557 3.26 -34.96 -3.26
C ALA A 557 1.98 -34.53 -2.54
#